data_AF-A0A1E5BHS9-F1
#
_entry.id   AF-A0A1E5BHS9-F1
#
_cell.length_a   1.000
_cell.length_b   1.000
_cell.length_c   1.000
_cell.angle_alpha   90.00
_cell.angle_beta   90.00
_cell.angle_gamma   90.00
#
_symmetry.space_group_name_H-M   'P 1'
#
loop_
_entity.id
_entity.type
_entity.pdbx_description
1 polymer ?
#
loop_
_entity_poly.entity_id
_entity_poly.type
_entity_poly.pdbx_seq_one_letter_code
_entity_poly.pdbx_strand_id
1 'polypeptide(L)' 'MNCICLQLDDKAKDLVKELLLRIEDADIQDVNSEEQDDWITMTPRYAAQIDAQLIESQYIGTVGWFSESDFIEKKIEYK' A
#
# COMPACT_ATOMS: atom_id res chain seq x y z
N MET A 1 -5.39 16.16 4.89
CA MET A 1 -5.69 14.85 4.28
C MET A 1 -4.84 13.85 5.03
N ASN A 2 -5.43 12.79 5.59
CA ASN A 2 -4.61 11.75 6.22
C ASN A 2 -4.18 10.80 5.11
N CYS A 3 -2.88 10.69 4.89
CA CYS A 3 -2.29 9.79 3.91
C CYS A 3 -1.56 8.66 4.66
N ILE A 4 -1.66 7.46 4.11
CA ILE A 4 -0.90 6.29 4.51
C ILE A 4 -0.02 5.91 3.33
N CYS A 5 1.26 5.68 3.61
CA CYS A 5 2.18 5.12 2.65
C CYS A 5 2.29 3.61 2.91
N LEU A 6 2.16 2.80 1.85
CA LEU A 6 2.35 1.36 1.92
C LEU A 6 3.58 0.93 1.15
N GLN A 7 4.40 0.08 1.77
CA GLN A 7 5.50 -0.60 1.10
C GLN A 7 5.09 -2.04 0.84
N LEU A 8 4.87 -2.36 -0.44
CA LEU A 8 4.44 -3.67 -0.90
C LEU A 8 5.61 -4.36 -1.62
N ASP A 9 5.80 -5.65 -1.38
CA ASP A 9 6.72 -6.44 -2.20
C ASP A 9 6.10 -6.74 -3.58
N ASP A 10 6.90 -7.28 -4.51
CA ASP A 10 6.44 -7.56 -5.88
C ASP A 10 5.20 -8.47 -5.91
N LYS A 11 5.10 -9.43 -4.98
CA LYS A 11 3.96 -10.35 -4.90
C LYS A 11 2.70 -9.65 -4.42
N ALA A 12 2.81 -8.83 -3.38
CA ALA A 12 1.71 -8.03 -2.86
C ALA A 12 1.25 -7.01 -3.89
N LYS A 13 2.20 -6.35 -4.60
CA LYS A 13 1.91 -5.46 -5.73
C LYS A 13 1.12 -6.18 -6.82
N ASP A 14 1.52 -7.39 -7.21
CA ASP A 14 0.79 -8.18 -8.22
C ASP A 14 -0.63 -8.55 -7.76
N LEU A 15 -0.82 -8.91 -6.49
CA LEU A 15 -2.12 -9.28 -5.93
C LEU A 15 -3.09 -8.10 -5.83
N VAL A 16 -2.58 -6.91 -5.51
CA VAL A 16 -3.41 -5.71 -5.34
C VAL A 16 -3.31 -4.76 -6.53
N LYS A 17 -2.70 -5.18 -7.64
CA LYS A 17 -2.50 -4.39 -8.85
C LYS A 17 -3.81 -3.80 -9.38
N GLU A 18 -4.88 -4.59 -9.39
CA GLU A 18 -6.20 -4.11 -9.82
C GLU A 18 -6.76 -3.01 -8.91
N LEU A 19 -6.47 -3.06 -7.61
CA LEU A 19 -6.84 -2.00 -6.67
C LEU A 19 -5.97 -0.77 -6.87
N LEU A 20 -4.66 -0.94 -7.06
CA LEU A 20 -3.71 0.15 -7.33
C LEU A 20 -4.07 0.92 -8.61
N LEU A 21 -4.41 0.21 -9.69
CA LEU A 21 -4.88 0.82 -10.94
C LEU A 21 -6.15 1.66 -10.73
N ARG A 22 -7.07 1.21 -9.87
CA ARG A 22 -8.28 1.98 -9.51
C ARG A 22 -8.00 3.22 -8.66
N ILE A 23 -6.85 3.26 -7.97
CA ILE A 23 -6.44 4.39 -7.15
C ILE A 23 -5.70 5.43 -8.01
N GLU A 24 -4.88 4.97 -8.96
CA GLU A 24 -4.19 5.83 -9.95
C GLU A 24 -5.15 6.72 -10.74
N ASP A 25 -6.32 6.19 -11.12
CA ASP A 25 -7.35 6.96 -11.83
C ASP A 25 -8.04 8.04 -10.97
N ALA A 26 -7.89 8.01 -9.64
CA ALA A 26 -8.71 8.82 -8.74
C ALA A 26 -7.94 9.82 -7.87
N ASP A 27 -6.74 9.51 -7.36
CA ASP A 27 -6.15 10.33 -6.28
C ASP A 27 -4.62 10.18 -6.07
N ILE A 28 -3.86 9.52 -6.95
CA ILE A 28 -2.41 9.41 -6.74
C ILE A 28 -1.67 10.66 -7.26
N GLN A 29 -1.25 11.51 -6.33
CA GLN A 29 -0.12 12.40 -6.54
C GLN A 29 1.16 11.55 -6.44
N ASP A 30 1.87 11.44 -7.54
CA ASP A 30 3.22 10.86 -7.64
C ASP A 30 3.32 9.33 -7.45
N VAL A 31 2.96 8.58 -8.49
CA VAL A 31 3.68 7.33 -8.83
C VAL A 31 4.89 7.70 -9.67
N ASN A 32 5.76 8.60 -9.19
CA ASN A 32 7.06 8.78 -9.83
C ASN A 32 7.92 7.59 -9.43
N SER A 33 7.92 6.61 -10.33
CA SER A 33 8.82 5.44 -10.35
C SER A 33 10.25 5.88 -10.67
N GLU A 34 10.81 6.80 -9.89
CA GLU A 34 12.22 7.18 -9.93
C GLU A 34 12.83 7.00 -8.54
N GLU A 35 13.31 5.78 -8.31
CA GLU A 35 14.43 5.45 -7.41
C GLU A 35 14.50 6.17 -6.05
N GLN A 36 13.48 6.02 -5.20
CA GLN A 36 13.68 5.98 -3.74
C GLN A 36 12.44 5.42 -3.01
N ASP A 37 12.61 4.24 -2.42
CA ASP A 37 11.86 3.70 -1.27
C ASP A 37 10.54 2.91 -1.44
N ASP A 38 10.07 2.52 -2.64
CA ASP A 38 8.98 1.52 -2.80
C ASP A 38 7.64 1.83 -2.06
N TRP A 39 7.46 3.06 -1.55
CA TRP A 39 6.28 3.47 -0.80
C TRP A 39 5.22 4.05 -1.74
N ILE A 40 3.98 3.59 -1.58
CA ILE A 40 2.82 4.07 -2.32
C ILE A 40 1.94 4.86 -1.37
N THR A 41 1.83 6.16 -1.59
CA THR A 41 0.97 7.06 -0.80
C THR A 41 -0.48 6.95 -1.25
N MET A 42 -1.38 6.74 -0.30
CA MET A 42 -2.83 6.59 -0.55
C MET A 42 -3.65 7.02 0.67
N THR A 43 -4.97 7.05 0.52
CA THR A 43 -5.85 7.30 1.68
C THR A 43 -5.98 6.05 2.58
N PRO A 44 -6.23 6.21 3.90
CA PRO A 44 -6.44 5.09 4.81
C PRO A 44 -7.51 4.09 4.37
N ARG A 45 -8.52 4.57 3.64
CA ARG A 45 -9.58 3.73 3.08
C ARG A 45 -9.03 2.72 2.07
N TYR A 46 -8.15 3.17 1.18
CA TYR A 46 -7.52 2.29 0.19
C TYR A 46 -6.50 1.35 0.83
N ALA A 47 -5.75 1.83 1.82
CA ALA A 47 -4.83 0.98 2.58
C ALA A 47 -5.57 -0.20 3.25
N ALA A 48 -6.73 0.06 3.87
CA ALA A 48 -7.57 -0.98 4.44
C ALA A 48 -8.16 -1.96 3.40
N GLN A 49 -8.42 -1.50 2.17
CA GLN A 49 -8.87 -2.39 1.08
C GLN A 49 -7.73 -3.30 0.59
N ILE A 50 -6.51 -2.77 0.49
CA ILE A 50 -5.32 -3.56 0.14
C ILE A 50 -5.07 -4.62 1.21
N ASP A 51 -5.16 -4.26 2.50
CA ASP A 51 -5.05 -5.20 3.62
C ASP A 51 -6.04 -6.37 3.48
N ALA A 52 -7.32 -6.05 3.27
CA ALA A 52 -8.36 -7.04 3.10
C ALA A 52 -8.08 -7.96 1.91
N GLN A 53 -7.66 -7.40 0.77
CA GLN A 53 -7.34 -8.17 -0.43
C GLN A 53 -6.16 -9.12 -0.21
N LEU A 54 -5.10 -8.67 0.50
CA LEU A 54 -3.96 -9.53 0.82
C LEU A 54 -4.34 -10.69 1.73
N ILE A 55 -5.19 -10.44 2.74
CA ILE A 55 -5.73 -11.48 3.63
C ILE A 55 -6.59 -12.48 2.83
N GLU A 56 -7.51 -11.99 2.01
CA GLU A 56 -8.37 -12.84 1.16
C GLU A 56 -7.57 -13.67 0.15
N SER A 57 -6.47 -13.11 -0.36
CA SER A 57 -5.56 -13.79 -1.29
C SER A 57 -4.60 -14.76 -0.59
N GLN A 58 -4.69 -14.91 0.73
CA GLN A 58 -3.78 -15.72 1.55
C GLN A 58 -2.31 -15.37 1.29
N TYR A 59 -2.05 -14.07 1.11
CA TYR A 59 -0.69 -13.59 0.88
C TYR A 59 0.20 -13.93 2.08
N ILE A 60 1.43 -14.36 1.81
CA ILE A 60 2.44 -14.66 2.83
C ILE A 60 3.64 -13.77 2.57
N GLY A 61 3.92 -12.86 3.49
CA GLY A 61 5.00 -11.89 3.38
C GLY A 61 4.86 -10.73 4.37
N THR A 62 5.50 -9.60 4.09
CA THR A 62 5.49 -8.44 4.98
C THR A 62 5.20 -7.16 4.21
N VAL A 63 4.29 -6.35 4.74
CA VAL A 63 3.94 -5.03 4.19
C VAL A 63 4.32 -3.95 5.19
N GLY A 64 5.01 -2.91 4.70
CA GLY A 64 5.28 -1.71 5.47
C GLY A 64 4.08 -0.76 5.42
N TRP A 65 3.71 -0.21 6.57
CA TRP A 65 2.64 0.76 6.74
C TRP A 65 3.21 1.99 7.42
N PHE A 66 3.08 3.16 6.79
CA PHE A 66 3.53 4.42 7.36
C PHE A 66 2.37 5.40 7.37
N SER A 67 2.01 5.91 8.55
CA SER A 67 1.03 7.00 8.69
C SER A 67 1.80 8.31 8.76
N GLU A 68 1.67 9.17 7.74
CA GLU A 68 2.27 10.52 7.76
C GLU A 68 1.69 11.38 8.87
N SER A 69 0.41 11.17 9.21
CA SER A 69 -0.28 11.96 10.23
C SER A 69 0.22 11.65 11.63
N ASP A 70 0.55 10.39 11.89
CA ASP A 70 1.01 9.93 13.20
C ASP A 70 2.53 9.77 13.29
N PHE A 71 3.24 9.87 12.14
CA PHE A 71 4.66 9.53 11.98
C PHE A 71 4.99 8.13 12.51
N ILE A 72 4.07 7.19 12.33
CA ILE A 72 4.20 5.80 12.79
C ILE A 72 4.48 4.91 11.59
N GLU A 73 5.59 4.18 11.64
CA GLU A 73 5.87 3.04 10.78
C GLU A 73 5.50 1.73 11.49
N LYS A 74 4.80 0.84 10.80
CA LYS A 74 4.41 -0.48 11.27
C LYS A 74 4.66 -1.49 10.16
N LYS A 75 5.23 -2.64 10.50
CA LYS A 75 5.36 -3.78 9.59
C LYS A 75 4.28 -4.80 9.91
N ILE A 76 3.49 -5.18 8.92
CA ILE A 76 2.43 -6.18 9.02
C ILE A 76 2.93 -7.45 8.35
N GLU A 77 2.98 -8.54 9.10
CA GLU A 77 3.37 -9.86 8.62
C GLU A 77 2.10 -10.69 8.35
N TYR A 78 1.96 -11.20 7.13
CA TYR A 78 0.86 -12.06 6.70
C TYR A 78 1.35 -13.52 6.64
N LYS A 79 0.59 -14.45 7.22
CA LYS A 79 0.94 -15.88 7.38
C LYS A 79 -0.26 -16.78 7.11
#